data_AF-A0A1F6K5C8-F1
#
_entry.id   AF-A0A1F6K5C8-F1
#
_cell.length_a   1.000
_cell.length_b   1.000
_cell.length_c   1.000
_cell.angle_alpha   90.00
_cell.angle_beta   90.00
_cell.angle_gamma   90.00
#
_symmetry.space_group_name_H-M   'P 1'
#
loop_
_entity.id
_entity.type
_entity.pdbx_description
1 polymer ?
#
loop_
_entity_poly.entity_id
_entity_poly.type
_entity_poly.pdbx_seq_one_letter_code
_entity_poly.pdbx_strand_id
1 'polypeptide(L)' 'MKAKDKKEINTKNIKELKTMLKEAKDKLFSLNIEKSQNKLKNTSSIFLKRKEIARILTAIRREEIINEKSI' A
#
# COMPACT_ATOMS: atom_id res chain seq x y z
N MET A 1 4.62 6.41 9.11
CA MET A 1 3.98 5.09 9.28
C MET A 1 4.55 4.48 10.55
N LYS A 2 3.72 4.28 11.57
CA LYS A 2 4.15 3.71 12.85
C LYS A 2 4.36 2.19 12.65
N ALA A 3 5.21 1.57 13.46
CA ALA A 3 5.62 0.17 13.29
C ALA A 3 4.47 -0.87 13.32
N LYS A 4 3.26 -0.48 13.76
CA LYS A 4 2.06 -1.34 13.82
C LYS A 4 1.57 -1.78 12.44
N ASP A 5 1.55 -0.89 11.46
CA ASP A 5 1.03 -1.17 10.12
C ASP A 5 1.83 -2.26 9.38
N LYS A 6 3.09 -2.48 9.79
CA LYS A 6 4.00 -3.44 9.17
C LYS A 6 3.68 -4.89 9.56
N LYS A 7 3.11 -5.10 10.75
CA LYS A 7 2.68 -6.44 11.21
C LYS A 7 1.33 -6.81 10.61
N GLU A 8 0.41 -5.85 10.52
CA GLU A 8 -0.94 -6.11 9.98
C GLU A 8 -0.95 -6.49 8.50
N ILE A 9 -0.01 -5.99 7.70
CA ILE A 9 0.11 -6.38 6.28
C ILE A 9 0.55 -7.84 6.11
N ASN A 10 1.28 -8.41 7.09
CA ASN A 10 1.73 -9.81 7.01
C ASN A 10 0.70 -10.81 7.53
N THR A 11 -0.33 -10.37 8.25
CA THR A 11 -1.35 -11.27 8.82
C THR A 11 -2.62 -11.39 7.96
N LYS A 12 -2.77 -10.53 6.95
CA LYS A 12 -3.99 -10.44 6.14
C LYS A 12 -3.94 -11.33 4.90
N ASN A 13 -5.10 -11.86 4.53
CA ASN A 13 -5.27 -12.73 3.38
C ASN A 13 -5.00 -11.98 2.05
N ILE A 14 -4.56 -12.67 0.99
CA ILE A 14 -4.23 -12.11 -0.33
C ILE A 14 -5.38 -11.25 -0.89
N LYS A 15 -6.64 -11.65 -0.65
CA LYS A 15 -7.82 -10.88 -1.05
C LYS A 15 -7.89 -9.51 -0.37
N GLU A 16 -7.63 -9.44 0.93
CA GLU A 16 -7.63 -8.18 1.67
C GLU A 16 -6.46 -7.29 1.26
N LEU A 17 -5.29 -7.87 0.98
CA LEU A 17 -4.14 -7.14 0.45
C LEU A 17 -4.45 -6.49 -0.90
N LYS A 18 -5.18 -7.17 -1.79
CA LYS A 18 -5.63 -6.60 -3.06
C LYS A 18 -6.63 -5.45 -2.87
N THR A 19 -7.56 -5.57 -1.92
CA THR A 19 -8.51 -4.49 -1.58
C THR A 19 -7.77 -3.26 -1.04
N MET A 20 -6.86 -3.47 -0.08
CA MET A 20 -6.02 -2.38 0.47
C MET A 20 -5.16 -1.72 -0.61
N LEU A 21 -4.66 -2.49 -1.58
CA LEU A 21 -3.91 -1.96 -2.71
C LEU A 21 -4.76 -1.02 -3.57
N LYS A 22 -6.01 -1.38 -3.83
CA LYS A 22 -6.94 -0.55 -4.62
C LYS A 22 -7.23 0.76 -3.89
N GLU A 23 -7.60 0.68 -2.61
CA GLU A 23 -7.84 1.88 -1.79
C GLU A 23 -6.62 2.80 -1.68
N ALA A 24 -5.41 2.23 -1.55
CA ALA A 24 -4.18 3.00 -1.48
C ALA A 24 -3.87 3.71 -2.79
N LYS A 25 -4.17 3.08 -3.94
CA LYS A 25 -4.05 3.71 -5.27
C LYS A 25 -5.07 4.83 -5.47
N ASP A 26 -6.32 4.62 -5.06
CA ASP A 26 -7.37 5.64 -5.16
C ASP A 26 -7.03 6.86 -4.30
N LYS A 27 -6.54 6.64 -3.08
CA LYS A 27 -6.03 7.72 -2.22
C LYS A 27 -4.83 8.44 -2.82
N LEU A 28 -3.92 7.73 -3.48
CA LEU A 28 -2.78 8.35 -4.17
C LEU A 28 -3.25 9.22 -5.34
N PHE A 29 -4.27 8.80 -6.07
CA PHE A 29 -4.88 9.58 -7.15
C PHE A 29 -5.49 10.88 -6.63
N SER A 30 -6.31 10.81 -5.58
CA SER A 30 -6.87 12.00 -4.92
C SER A 30 -5.79 12.95 -4.42
N LEU A 31 -4.73 12.44 -3.78
CA LEU A 31 -3.60 13.25 -3.31
C LEU A 31 -2.84 13.94 -4.46
N ASN A 32 -2.72 13.30 -5.62
CA ASN A 32 -2.11 13.92 -6.80
C ASN A 32 -2.99 15.05 -7.36
N ILE A 33 -4.31 14.88 -7.35
CA ILE A 33 -5.25 15.95 -7.73
C ILE A 33 -5.14 17.12 -6.75
N GLU A 34 -5.19 16.86 -5.44
CA GLU A 34 -5.04 17.90 -4.41
C GLU A 34 -3.70 18.64 -4.52
N LYS A 35 -2.62 17.90 -4.86
CA LYS A 35 -1.32 18.49 -5.15
C LYS A 35 -1.37 19.38 -6.40
N SER A 36 -2.00 18.91 -7.48
CA SER A 36 -2.17 19.69 -8.71
C SER A 36 -2.98 20.97 -8.48
N GLN A 37 -3.93 20.95 -7.54
CA GLN A 37 -4.71 22.12 -7.14
C GLN A 37 -3.98 23.01 -6.13
N ASN A 38 -2.72 22.71 -5.76
CA ASN A 38 -1.95 23.37 -4.70
C ASN A 38 -2.67 23.40 -3.32
N LYS A 39 -3.61 22.50 -3.09
CA LYS A 39 -4.37 22.40 -1.83
C LYS A 39 -3.72 21.44 -0.83
N LEU A 40 -2.73 20.67 -1.26
CA LEU A 40 -2.10 19.66 -0.43
C LEU A 40 -1.09 20.29 0.54
N LYS A 41 -1.48 20.44 1.80
CA LYS A 41 -0.62 20.98 2.88
C LYS A 41 0.58 20.10 3.21
N ASN A 42 0.48 18.78 2.99
CA ASN A 42 1.53 17.83 3.33
C ASN A 42 1.90 16.95 2.13
N THR A 43 2.93 17.37 1.40
CA THR A 43 3.45 16.66 0.23
C THR A 43 4.12 15.33 0.58
N SER A 44 4.61 15.17 1.82
CA SER A 44 5.20 13.92 2.31
C SER A 44 4.18 12.77 2.39
N SER A 45 2.88 13.08 2.46
CA SER A 45 1.80 12.09 2.43
C SER A 45 1.82 11.25 1.16
N ILE A 46 2.17 11.84 0.01
CA ILE A 46 2.31 11.13 -1.27
C ILE A 46 3.43 10.10 -1.19
N PHE A 47 4.59 10.49 -0.63
CA PHE A 47 5.72 9.57 -0.46
C PHE A 47 5.37 8.41 0.47
N LEU A 48 4.71 8.70 1.60
CA LEU A 48 4.27 7.67 2.54
C LEU A 48 3.29 6.69 1.88
N LYS A 49 2.32 7.18 1.10
CA LYS A 49 1.35 6.34 0.38
C LYS A 49 2.01 5.50 -0.72
N ARG A 50 2.97 6.03 -1.46
CA ARG A 50 3.77 5.23 -2.42
C ARG A 50 4.54 4.10 -1.73
N LYS A 51 5.12 4.37 -0.56
CA LYS A 51 5.85 3.38 0.24
C LYS A 51 4.92 2.30 0.81
N GLU A 52 3.69 2.67 1.16
CA GLU A 52 2.65 1.74 1.59
C GLU A 52 2.25 0.78 0.46
N ILE A 53 2.00 1.30 -0.75
CA ILE A 53 1.71 0.47 -1.94
C ILE A 53 2.85 -0.51 -2.23
N ALA A 54 4.10 -0.04 -2.22
CA ALA A 54 5.25 -0.89 -2.46
C ALA A 54 5.34 -2.06 -1.47
N ARG A 55 5.05 -1.80 -0.18
CA ARG A 55 5.04 -2.82 0.86
C ARG A 55 3.92 -3.85 0.67
N ILE A 56 2.72 -3.40 0.29
CA ILE A 56 1.60 -4.31 0.00
C ILE A 56 1.95 -5.23 -1.18
N LEU A 57 2.54 -4.68 -2.24
CA LEU A 57 3.02 -5.47 -3.38
C LEU A 57 4.09 -6.50 -2.98
N THR A 58 5.04 -6.11 -2.12
CA THR A 58 6.05 -7.04 -1.60
C THR A 58 5.41 -8.17 -0.78
N ALA A 59 4.41 -7.86 0.05
CA ALA A 59 3.70 -8.88 0.83
C ALA A 59 2.94 -9.85 -0.07
N ILE A 60 2.22 -9.37 -1.08
CA ILE A 60 1.53 -10.22 -2.07
C ILE A 60 2.54 -11.14 -2.77
N ARG A 61 3.67 -10.59 -3.26
CA ARG A 61 4.68 -11.40 -3.95
C ARG A 61 5.33 -12.44 -3.03
N ARG A 62 5.51 -12.11 -1.75
CA ARG A 62 6.01 -13.05 -0.74
C ARG A 62 5.07 -14.24 -0.58
N GLU A 63 3.77 -14.00 -0.43
CA GLU A 63 2.76 -15.06 -0.31
C GLU A 63 2.71 -15.94 -1.57
N GLU A 64 2.80 -15.33 -2.77
CA GLU A 64 2.87 -16.08 -4.04
C GLU A 64 4.08 -17.01 -4.09
N ILE A 65 5.27 -16.53 -3.72
CA ILE A 65 6.50 -17.35 -3.70
C ILE A 65 6.42 -18.49 -2.68
N ILE A 66 5.80 -18.26 -1.52
CA ILE A 66 5.59 -19.30 -0.51
C ILE A 66 4.66 -20.38 -1.05
N ASN A 67 3.58 -19.99 -1.71
CA ASN A 67 2.62 -20.92 -2.31
C ASN A 67 3.27 -21.73 -3.46
N GLU A 68 4.08 -21.09 -4.32
CA GLU A 68 4.82 -21.74 -5.40
C GLU A 68 5.87 -22.76 -4.88
N LYS A 69 6.50 -22.50 -3.73
CA LYS A 69 7.47 -23.41 -3.10
C LYS A 69 6.84 -24.59 -2.36
N SER A 70 5.53 -24.58 -2.17
CA SER A 70 4.81 -25.63 -1.44
C SER A 70 4.27 -26.72 -2.36
N ILE A 71 4.57 -26.64 -3.67
CA ILE A 71 4.31 -27.61 -4.74
C ILE A 71 5.63 -28.26 -5.13
#